data_AF-A0A6B2EEY6-F1
#
_entry.id   AF-A0A6B2EEY6-F1
#
_cell.length_a   1.000
_cell.length_b   1.000
_cell.length_c   1.000
_cell.angle_alpha   90.00
_cell.angle_beta   90.00
_cell.angle_gamma   90.00
#
_symmetry.space_group_name_H-M   'P 1'
#
loop_
_entity.id
_entity.type
_entity.pdbx_description
1 polymer ?
#
loop_
_entity_poly.entity_id
_entity_poly.type
_entity_poly.pdbx_seq_one_letter_code
_entity_poly.pdbx_strand_id
1 'polypeptide(L)'
;MEILRGAWSYVVNCFNCQENHLNQRSEPNERSHLLIDPVSNSPAVRPVTDDFTSEYPSSLPKKDEQTALSRIVQETASNIIDVAAMDMHNLEPQEYSDRVKLYSHRLAQQWSNVNHPRTGPRGLLQDIPNPEEILSATPISVADLQMMRSTAQMVNAAVTDIQVEHTEELIVPFRIA
;
A
#
# COMPACT_ATOMS: atom_id res chain seq x y z
N MET A 1 20.61 -15.27 -21.41
CA MET A 1 19.56 -14.51 -20.69
C MET A 1 20.23 -13.33 -19.99
N GLU A 2 20.62 -12.31 -20.75
CA GLU A 2 21.43 -11.19 -20.24
C GLU A 2 20.74 -9.83 -20.45
N ILE A 3 19.53 -9.80 -21.02
CA ILE A 3 18.85 -8.56 -21.43
C ILE A 3 17.94 -8.01 -20.32
N LEU A 4 17.72 -8.78 -19.24
CA LEU A 4 16.82 -8.41 -18.14
C LEU A 4 17.52 -7.70 -16.96
N ARG A 5 18.85 -7.54 -16.97
CA ARG A 5 19.57 -6.84 -15.87
C ARG A 5 19.73 -5.34 -16.05
N GLY A 6 19.43 -4.78 -17.23
CA GLY A 6 19.63 -3.36 -17.52
C GLY A 6 18.57 -2.41 -16.97
N ALA A 7 17.36 -2.90 -16.67
CA ALA A 7 16.22 -2.04 -16.34
C ALA A 7 16.07 -1.69 -14.86
N TRP A 8 16.83 -2.32 -13.96
CA TRP A 8 16.70 -2.12 -12.51
C TRP A 8 17.71 -1.12 -11.92
N SER A 9 18.62 -0.58 -12.74
CA SER A 9 19.64 0.37 -12.28
C SER A 9 19.16 1.82 -12.19
N TYR A 10 17.95 2.15 -12.67
CA TYR A 10 17.47 3.53 -12.78
C TYR A 10 16.56 4.00 -11.65
N VAL A 11 16.27 3.17 -10.65
CA VAL A 11 15.31 3.51 -9.58
C VAL A 11 15.96 3.64 -8.19
N VAL A 12 17.26 3.34 -8.03
CA VAL A 12 17.91 3.30 -6.71
C VAL A 12 19.12 4.23 -6.64
N ASN A 13 18.95 5.53 -6.93
CA ASN A 13 20.03 6.49 -6.69
C ASN A 13 19.62 7.83 -6.07
N CYS A 14 18.48 7.88 -5.38
CA CYS A 14 18.08 9.05 -4.57
C CYS A 14 17.94 8.70 -3.09
N PHE A 15 18.97 8.10 -2.51
CA PHE A 15 19.11 7.93 -1.05
C PHE A 15 20.50 8.38 -0.57
N ASN A 16 20.91 9.58 -0.96
CA ASN A 16 22.06 10.25 -0.36
C ASN A 16 21.58 11.49 0.41
N CYS A 17 20.97 11.24 1.58
CA CYS A 17 20.73 12.30 2.57
C CYS A 17 22.05 12.55 3.29
N GLN A 18 22.83 13.49 2.78
CA GLN A 18 24.02 13.97 3.47
C GLN A 18 23.56 14.96 4.56
N GLU A 19 23.61 14.53 5.81
CA GLU A 19 23.41 15.41 6.97
C GLU A 19 24.50 16.49 6.98
N ASN A 20 24.15 17.69 6.53
CA ASN A 20 25.00 18.86 6.68
C ASN A 20 24.89 19.37 8.12
N HIS A 21 25.84 18.89 8.94
CA HIS A 21 26.03 19.28 10.33
C HIS A 21 26.70 20.66 10.46
N LEU A 22 26.10 21.72 9.91
CA LEU A 22 26.65 23.07 10.01
C LEU A 22 25.59 24.10 10.41
N ASN A 23 25.83 24.71 11.58
CA ASN A 23 25.16 25.84 12.21
C ASN A 23 24.00 25.51 13.18
N GLN A 24 24.33 24.92 14.34
CA GLN A 24 23.51 25.09 15.55
C GLN A 24 23.59 26.56 16.00
N ARG A 25 22.74 27.40 15.44
CA ARG A 25 22.31 28.63 16.10
C ARG A 25 21.18 28.22 17.05
N SER A 26 21.35 28.49 18.35
CA SER A 26 20.43 28.19 19.44
C SER A 26 18.95 28.41 19.07
N GLU A 27 18.26 27.35 18.63
CA GLU A 27 16.81 27.31 18.52
C GLU A 27 16.20 26.76 19.83
N PRO A 28 15.07 27.33 20.28
CA PRO A 28 14.39 26.88 21.49
C PRO A 28 13.86 25.45 21.31
N ASN A 29 14.34 24.54 22.15
CA ASN A 29 13.93 23.14 22.16
C ASN A 29 12.54 22.96 22.80
N GLU A 30 11.93 21.79 22.67
CA GLU A 30 10.63 21.38 23.24
C GLU A 30 10.56 21.43 24.79
N ARG A 31 11.66 21.79 25.45
CA ARG A 31 11.76 22.05 26.91
C ARG A 31 11.81 23.54 27.25
N SER A 32 11.65 24.42 26.26
CA SER A 32 11.64 25.88 26.46
C SER A 32 10.27 26.29 26.97
N HIS A 33 10.17 26.68 28.23
CA HIS A 33 8.91 27.15 28.82
C HIS A 33 8.50 28.50 28.18
N LEU A 34 7.25 28.59 27.72
CA LEU A 34 6.73 29.75 27.00
C LEU A 34 6.17 30.86 27.90
N LEU A 35 6.24 30.70 29.23
CA LEU A 35 5.80 31.68 30.21
C LEU A 35 6.83 31.79 31.33
N ILE A 36 7.12 33.02 31.78
CA ILE A 36 7.89 33.28 33.00
C ILE A 36 7.00 32.88 34.17
N ASP A 37 7.41 31.82 34.87
CA ASP A 37 6.73 31.26 36.03
C ASP A 37 6.52 32.35 37.10
N PRO A 38 5.28 32.79 37.41
CA PRO A 38 5.06 33.64 38.54
C PRO A 38 4.87 32.71 39.75
N VAL A 39 5.92 32.65 40.58
CA VAL A 39 5.95 32.04 41.91
C VAL A 39 6.29 30.53 41.93
N SER A 40 7.60 30.29 42.00
CA SER A 40 8.21 29.17 42.71
C SER A 40 7.46 28.86 44.02
N ASN A 41 6.78 27.71 44.07
CA ASN A 41 6.34 27.10 45.33
C ASN A 41 6.76 25.63 45.37
N SER A 42 7.80 25.41 46.17
CA SER A 42 8.38 24.14 46.62
C SER A 42 7.31 23.09 47.04
N PRO A 43 7.58 21.77 46.97
CA PRO A 43 6.58 20.70 47.17
C PRO A 43 6.24 20.43 48.65
N ALA A 44 6.10 21.48 49.45
CA ALA A 44 5.94 21.40 50.90
C ALA A 44 4.58 21.90 51.40
N VAL A 45 3.47 21.74 50.65
CA VAL A 45 2.12 21.89 51.20
C VAL A 45 1.15 20.95 50.46
N ARG A 46 0.71 19.88 51.13
CA ARG A 46 -0.49 19.09 50.75
C ARG A 46 -1.73 19.78 51.34
N PRO A 47 -2.94 19.49 50.82
CA PRO A 47 -3.80 18.66 51.65
C PRO A 47 -4.42 17.49 50.89
N VAL A 48 -4.40 16.35 51.57
CA VAL A 48 -5.23 15.17 51.33
C VAL A 48 -6.68 15.58 51.59
N THR A 49 -7.55 15.36 50.62
CA THR A 49 -9.00 15.30 50.85
C THR A 49 -9.54 14.09 50.10
N ASP A 50 -9.84 13.07 50.90
CA ASP A 50 -10.73 11.97 50.58
C ASP A 50 -12.10 12.49 50.11
N ASP A 51 -12.76 11.62 49.36
CA ASP A 51 -14.21 11.52 49.20
C ASP A 51 -14.90 12.58 48.31
N PHE A 52 -14.94 12.25 47.01
CA PHE A 52 -16.11 12.53 46.19
C PHE A 52 -16.60 11.20 45.60
N THR A 53 -17.29 10.42 46.42
CA THR A 53 -18.30 9.46 45.97
C THR A 53 -19.41 10.20 45.21
N SER A 54 -19.17 10.52 43.94
CA SER A 54 -20.23 10.92 43.03
C SER A 54 -20.96 9.66 42.55
N GLU A 55 -21.98 9.27 43.31
CA GLU A 55 -23.02 8.33 42.89
C GLU A 55 -23.77 8.93 41.69
N TYR A 56 -23.26 8.69 40.48
CA TYR A 56 -24.06 8.81 39.28
C TYR A 56 -24.98 7.58 39.18
N PRO A 57 -26.31 7.74 39.03
CA PRO A 57 -27.22 6.63 38.84
C PRO A 57 -26.93 6.00 37.46
N SER A 58 -26.21 4.89 37.47
CA SER A 58 -25.90 4.09 36.28
C SER A 58 -27.18 3.51 35.70
N SER A 59 -27.82 4.26 34.81
CA SER A 59 -29.06 3.90 34.13
C SER A 59 -28.83 3.72 32.62
N LEU A 60 -27.77 3.01 32.25
CA LEU A 60 -27.54 2.50 30.90
C LEU A 60 -26.81 1.14 31.01
N PRO A 61 -27.14 0.12 30.20
CA PRO A 61 -26.40 -1.13 30.20
C PRO A 61 -24.97 -0.87 29.71
N LYS A 62 -24.04 -0.70 30.65
CA LYS A 62 -22.58 -0.50 30.44
C LYS A 62 -21.91 -1.55 29.53
N LYS A 63 -22.62 -2.64 29.20
CA LYS A 63 -22.17 -3.74 28.37
C LYS A 63 -22.07 -3.36 26.88
N ASP A 64 -22.97 -2.52 26.37
CA ASP A 64 -23.01 -2.19 24.94
C ASP A 64 -21.93 -1.20 24.55
N GLU A 65 -21.64 -0.21 25.42
CA GLU A 65 -20.55 0.74 25.24
C GLU A 65 -19.18 0.05 25.27
N GLN A 66 -18.95 -0.87 26.22
CA GLN A 66 -17.71 -1.63 26.29
C GLN A 66 -17.50 -2.54 25.05
N THR A 67 -18.59 -3.05 24.49
CA THR A 67 -18.56 -3.86 23.25
C THR A 67 -18.25 -2.98 22.03
N ALA A 68 -18.85 -1.79 21.95
CA ALA A 68 -18.56 -0.81 20.90
C ALA A 68 -17.09 -0.36 20.94
N LEU A 69 -16.57 -0.06 22.12
CA LEU A 69 -15.16 0.29 22.32
C LEU A 69 -14.21 -0.86 21.93
N SER A 70 -14.55 -2.10 22.29
CA SER A 70 -13.75 -3.28 21.91
C SER A 70 -13.71 -3.47 20.39
N ARG A 71 -14.84 -3.23 19.71
CA ARG A 71 -14.92 -3.27 18.24
C ARG A 71 -14.06 -2.17 17.61
N ILE A 72 -14.12 -0.94 18.13
CA ILE A 72 -13.31 0.18 17.64
C ILE A 72 -11.82 -0.16 17.77
N VAL A 73 -11.39 -0.69 18.92
CA VAL A 73 -10.00 -1.08 19.14
C VAL A 73 -9.57 -2.19 18.19
N GLN A 74 -10.40 -3.22 17.99
CA GLN A 74 -10.09 -4.32 17.07
C GLN A 74 -10.03 -3.86 15.61
N GLU A 75 -10.97 -3.03 15.17
CA GLU A 75 -11.00 -2.46 13.83
C GLU A 75 -9.80 -1.53 13.60
N THR A 76 -9.49 -0.69 14.59
CA THR A 76 -8.31 0.18 14.55
C THR A 76 -7.02 -0.64 14.49
N ALA A 77 -6.88 -1.67 15.33
CA ALA A 77 -5.72 -2.56 15.32
C ALA A 77 -5.55 -3.31 13.99
N SER A 78 -6.65 -3.66 13.32
CA SER A 78 -6.61 -4.32 11.99
C SER A 78 -6.28 -3.35 10.85
N ASN A 79 -6.60 -2.06 11.01
CA ASN A 79 -6.41 -1.04 9.97
C ASN A 79 -5.11 -0.25 10.12
N ILE A 80 -4.46 -0.31 11.29
CA ILE A 80 -3.13 0.26 11.50
C ILE A 80 -2.09 -0.55 10.71
N ILE A 81 -1.28 0.16 9.93
CA ILE A 81 -0.18 -0.42 9.17
C ILE A 81 1.05 -0.50 10.08
N ASP A 82 1.45 -1.72 10.44
CA ASP A 82 2.73 -1.96 11.10
C ASP A 82 3.86 -1.99 10.04
N VAL A 83 4.57 -0.86 9.92
CA VAL A 83 5.70 -0.71 8.99
C VAL A 83 6.90 -1.58 9.40
N ALA A 84 7.05 -1.91 10.68
CA ALA A 84 8.15 -2.74 11.18
C ALA A 84 7.93 -4.24 10.90
N ALA A 85 6.68 -4.67 10.71
CA ALA A 85 6.34 -6.05 10.36
C ALA A 85 6.53 -6.40 8.87
N MET A 86 7.06 -5.48 8.06
CA MET A 86 7.32 -5.73 6.63
C MET A 86 8.51 -6.69 6.37
N ASP A 87 9.31 -7.01 7.38
CA ASP A 87 10.40 -7.97 7.24
C ASP A 87 9.88 -9.41 7.09
N MET A 88 10.37 -10.09 6.05
CA MET A 88 9.86 -11.39 5.56
C MET A 88 10.13 -12.61 6.48
N HIS A 89 10.54 -12.43 7.74
CA HIS A 89 11.16 -13.51 8.54
C HIS A 89 10.41 -13.95 9.80
N ASN A 90 9.09 -13.79 9.86
CA ASN A 90 8.31 -14.19 11.04
C ASN A 90 7.84 -15.66 11.03
N LEU A 91 8.35 -16.51 10.14
CA LEU A 91 8.01 -17.93 10.09
C LEU A 91 9.24 -18.81 10.38
N GLU A 92 9.12 -19.68 11.37
CA GLU A 92 10.18 -20.65 11.69
C GLU A 92 10.35 -21.64 10.52
N PRO A 93 11.59 -22.06 10.16
CA PRO A 93 11.82 -23.02 9.07
C PRO A 93 11.07 -24.34 9.24
N GLN A 94 10.91 -24.80 10.49
CA GLN A 94 10.18 -26.01 10.82
C GLN A 94 8.67 -25.84 10.53
N GLU A 95 8.09 -24.72 10.97
CA GLU A 95 6.68 -24.40 10.70
C GLU A 95 6.41 -24.28 9.19
N TYR A 96 7.33 -23.66 8.45
CA TYR A 96 7.25 -23.61 6.99
C TYR A 96 7.19 -25.01 6.37
N SER A 97 8.12 -25.89 6.73
CA SER A 97 8.17 -27.27 6.24
C SER A 97 6.87 -28.03 6.55
N ASP A 98 6.35 -27.88 7.76
CA ASP A 98 5.13 -28.58 8.18
C ASP A 98 3.89 -28.04 7.45
N ARG A 99 3.81 -26.73 7.21
CA ARG A 99 2.77 -26.11 6.37
C ARG A 99 2.85 -26.62 4.92
N VAL A 100 4.03 -26.73 4.33
CA VAL A 100 4.22 -27.27 2.96
C VAL A 100 3.69 -28.70 2.87
N LYS A 101 4.03 -29.57 3.82
CA LYS A 101 3.54 -30.96 3.85
C LYS A 101 2.03 -31.02 4.00
N LEU A 102 1.48 -30.22 4.92
CA LEU A 102 0.04 -30.15 5.18
C LEU A 102 -0.74 -29.72 3.93
N TYR A 103 -0.32 -28.65 3.27
CA TYR A 103 -1.00 -28.13 2.08
C TYR A 103 -0.85 -29.08 0.90
N SER A 104 0.33 -29.69 0.70
CA SER A 104 0.54 -30.70 -0.34
C SER A 104 -0.37 -31.90 -0.14
N HIS A 105 -0.51 -32.38 1.10
CA HIS A 105 -1.39 -33.51 1.42
C HIS A 105 -2.87 -33.17 1.19
N ARG A 106 -3.34 -32.02 1.68
CA ARG A 106 -4.72 -31.56 1.46
C ARG A 106 -5.01 -31.37 -0.03
N LEU A 107 -4.07 -30.79 -0.77
CA LEU A 107 -4.21 -30.61 -2.21
C LEU A 107 -4.33 -31.96 -2.92
N ALA A 108 -3.46 -32.93 -2.62
CA ALA A 108 -3.52 -34.27 -3.21
C ALA A 108 -4.85 -34.99 -2.91
N GLN A 109 -5.37 -34.86 -1.68
CA GLN A 109 -6.68 -35.42 -1.31
C GLN A 109 -7.84 -34.79 -2.07
N GLN A 110 -7.78 -33.49 -2.35
CA GLN A 110 -8.85 -32.78 -3.07
C GLN A 110 -8.70 -32.91 -4.58
N TRP A 111 -7.48 -33.11 -5.10
CA TRP A 111 -7.19 -33.22 -6.53
C TRP A 111 -7.96 -34.35 -7.22
N SER A 112 -8.24 -35.46 -6.54
CA SER A 112 -9.05 -36.54 -7.11
C SER A 112 -10.55 -36.28 -7.11
N ASN A 113 -11.03 -35.33 -6.30
CA ASN A 113 -12.46 -35.08 -6.05
C ASN A 113 -13.01 -33.86 -6.81
N VAL A 114 -12.14 -33.05 -7.38
CA VAL A 114 -12.54 -31.89 -8.18
C VAL A 114 -12.70 -32.32 -9.64
N ASN A 115 -13.81 -31.98 -10.30
CA ASN A 115 -13.88 -32.06 -11.75
C ASN A 115 -13.00 -30.96 -12.34
N HIS A 116 -11.85 -31.36 -12.86
CA HIS A 116 -10.90 -30.41 -13.44
C HIS A 116 -11.46 -29.97 -14.79
N PRO A 117 -11.70 -28.67 -15.02
CA PRO A 117 -12.02 -28.20 -16.35
C PRO A 117 -10.80 -28.49 -17.24
N ARG A 118 -10.95 -29.52 -18.09
CA ARG A 118 -10.06 -29.95 -19.17
C ARG A 118 -8.79 -30.71 -18.75
N THR A 119 -8.90 -32.04 -18.72
CA THR A 119 -7.79 -33.01 -18.78
C THR A 119 -7.36 -33.34 -20.22
N GLY A 120 -7.96 -32.69 -21.22
CA GLY A 120 -7.65 -32.90 -22.64
C GLY A 120 -6.36 -32.20 -23.10
N PRO A 121 -5.84 -32.57 -24.29
CA PRO A 121 -4.67 -31.93 -24.87
C PRO A 121 -4.86 -30.42 -24.93
N ARG A 122 -3.91 -29.68 -24.36
CA ARG A 122 -3.87 -28.22 -24.39
C ARG A 122 -3.31 -27.78 -25.75
N GLY A 123 -4.17 -27.79 -26.78
CA GLY A 123 -3.89 -27.15 -28.07
C GLY A 123 -4.51 -25.75 -28.15
N LEU A 124 -3.94 -24.88 -28.97
CA LEU A 124 -4.61 -23.67 -29.43
C LEU A 124 -5.73 -24.06 -30.41
N LEU A 125 -6.78 -23.22 -30.51
CA LEU A 125 -7.85 -23.34 -31.51
C LEU A 125 -8.69 -24.65 -31.43
N GLN A 126 -8.84 -25.23 -30.22
CA GLN A 126 -9.66 -26.45 -30.02
C GLN A 126 -11.14 -26.27 -30.35
N ASP A 127 -11.59 -25.03 -30.31
CA ASP A 127 -12.94 -24.57 -30.56
C ASP A 127 -13.18 -24.19 -32.03
N ILE A 128 -12.16 -24.27 -32.88
CA ILE A 128 -12.24 -23.92 -34.30
C ILE A 128 -12.40 -25.20 -35.14
N PRO A 129 -13.62 -25.52 -35.61
CA PRO A 129 -13.79 -26.60 -36.57
C PRO A 129 -13.15 -26.20 -37.91
N ASN A 130 -12.47 -27.14 -38.58
CA ASN A 130 -11.88 -26.98 -39.91
C ASN A 130 -11.01 -25.72 -40.08
N PRO A 131 -9.85 -25.61 -39.40
CA PRO A 131 -9.02 -24.41 -39.39
C PRO A 131 -8.53 -23.99 -40.79
N GLU A 132 -8.32 -24.94 -41.69
CA GLU A 132 -7.89 -24.68 -43.08
C GLU A 132 -8.89 -23.78 -43.84
N GLU A 133 -10.19 -24.00 -43.63
CA GLU A 133 -11.24 -23.23 -44.31
C GLU A 133 -11.20 -21.76 -43.85
N ILE A 134 -11.07 -21.53 -42.54
CA ILE A 134 -11.04 -20.20 -41.95
C ILE A 134 -9.76 -19.45 -42.34
N LEU A 135 -8.62 -20.15 -42.37
CA LEU A 135 -7.35 -19.56 -42.79
C LEU A 135 -7.31 -19.24 -44.29
N SER A 136 -8.09 -19.95 -45.10
CA SER A 136 -8.24 -19.68 -46.54
C SER A 136 -9.24 -18.57 -46.87
N ALA A 137 -10.00 -18.10 -45.88
CA ALA A 137 -11.00 -17.07 -46.08
C ALA A 137 -10.37 -15.74 -46.52
N THR A 138 -11.19 -14.88 -47.14
CA THR A 138 -10.76 -13.56 -47.61
C THR A 138 -10.15 -12.75 -46.45
N PRO A 139 -8.92 -12.22 -46.59
CA PRO A 139 -8.30 -11.46 -45.53
C PRO A 139 -9.05 -10.13 -45.29
N ILE A 140 -8.78 -9.51 -44.15
CA ILE A 140 -9.29 -8.18 -43.81
C ILE A 140 -9.00 -7.17 -44.93
N SER A 141 -9.98 -6.30 -45.22
CA SER A 141 -9.85 -5.34 -46.30
C SER A 141 -8.77 -4.29 -46.01
N VAL A 142 -8.14 -3.77 -47.07
CA VAL A 142 -7.14 -2.70 -46.94
C VAL A 142 -7.76 -1.41 -46.37
N ALA A 143 -9.03 -1.14 -46.68
CA ALA A 143 -9.76 0.01 -46.14
C ALA A 143 -9.90 -0.08 -44.61
N ASP A 144 -10.24 -1.26 -44.08
CA ASP A 144 -10.36 -1.47 -42.63
C ASP A 144 -8.99 -1.34 -41.94
N LEU A 145 -7.92 -1.86 -42.56
CA LEU A 145 -6.56 -1.69 -42.06
C LEU A 145 -6.14 -0.22 -42.00
N GLN A 146 -6.48 0.57 -43.02
CA GLN A 146 -6.21 2.01 -43.04
C GLN A 146 -7.00 2.74 -41.97
N MET A 147 -8.30 2.42 -41.82
CA MET A 147 -9.14 2.97 -40.76
C MET A 147 -8.54 2.68 -39.38
N MET A 148 -8.18 1.43 -39.09
CA MET A 148 -7.57 1.06 -37.81
C MET A 148 -6.27 1.83 -37.54
N ARG A 149 -5.41 1.99 -38.55
CA ARG A 149 -4.17 2.78 -38.41
C ARG A 149 -4.46 4.25 -38.12
N SER A 150 -5.39 4.86 -38.85
CA SER A 150 -5.78 6.26 -38.64
C SER A 150 -6.33 6.46 -37.23
N THR A 151 -7.20 5.56 -36.77
CA THR A 151 -7.75 5.61 -35.42
C THR A 151 -6.65 5.47 -34.36
N ALA A 152 -5.72 4.53 -34.53
CA ALA A 152 -4.60 4.37 -33.62
C ALA A 152 -3.70 5.62 -33.57
N GLN A 153 -3.47 6.28 -34.70
CA GLN A 153 -2.71 7.53 -34.77
C GLN A 153 -3.41 8.67 -34.04
N MET A 154 -4.73 8.83 -34.22
CA MET A 154 -5.53 9.83 -33.52
C MET A 154 -5.52 9.60 -32.00
N VAL A 155 -5.67 8.35 -31.56
CA VAL A 155 -5.59 7.99 -30.13
C VAL A 155 -4.21 8.32 -29.58
N ASN A 156 -3.15 7.97 -30.30
CA ASN A 156 -1.78 8.28 -29.87
C ASN A 156 -1.54 9.79 -29.73
N ALA A 157 -2.06 10.60 -30.67
CA ALA A 157 -2.00 12.05 -30.59
C ALA A 157 -2.78 12.59 -29.37
N ALA A 158 -3.99 12.07 -29.13
CA ALA A 158 -4.77 12.47 -27.96
C ALA A 158 -4.09 12.10 -26.63
N VAL A 159 -3.36 10.98 -26.57
CA VAL A 159 -2.58 10.60 -25.38
C VAL A 159 -1.39 11.54 -25.17
N THR A 160 -0.74 12.01 -26.24
CA THR A 160 0.35 12.99 -26.09
C THR A 160 -0.13 14.35 -25.59
N ASP A 161 -1.40 14.67 -25.78
CA ASP A 161 -2.00 15.91 -25.25
C ASP A 161 -2.27 15.83 -23.74
N ILE A 162 -2.16 14.64 -23.12
CA ILE A 162 -2.29 14.46 -21.67
C ILE A 162 -0.97 14.87 -21.00
N GLN A 163 -0.82 16.17 -20.80
CA GLN A 163 0.33 16.76 -20.11
C GLN A 163 -0.10 17.91 -19.19
N VAL A 164 0.74 18.21 -18.19
CA VAL A 164 0.49 19.33 -17.28
C VAL A 164 0.86 20.62 -18.00
N GLU A 165 -0.11 21.51 -18.19
CA GLU A 165 0.14 22.87 -18.69
C GLU A 165 0.83 23.70 -17.59
N HIS A 166 2.01 24.24 -17.92
CA HIS A 166 2.78 25.06 -16.99
C HIS A 166 2.19 26.48 -16.93
N THR A 167 1.68 26.88 -15.76
CA THR A 167 1.09 28.21 -15.53
C THR A 167 2.02 29.13 -14.75
N GLU A 168 2.59 28.66 -13.65
CA GLU A 168 3.41 29.44 -12.73
C GLU A 168 4.65 28.65 -12.28
N GLU A 169 5.69 29.38 -11.89
CA GLU A 169 6.90 28.78 -11.35
C GLU A 169 6.62 28.15 -9.97
N LEU A 170 6.72 26.82 -9.88
CA LEU A 170 6.61 26.10 -8.61
C LEU A 170 7.79 26.36 -7.67
N ILE A 171 8.92 26.83 -8.21
CA ILE A 171 10.15 27.08 -7.47
C ILE A 171 10.63 28.48 -7.82
N VAL A 172 10.58 29.39 -6.85
CA VAL A 172 11.09 30.75 -6.99
C VAL A 172 12.33 30.91 -6.11
N PRO A 173 13.49 31.34 -6.64
CA PRO A 173 14.68 31.53 -5.85
C PRO A 173 14.55 32.78 -4.96
N PHE A 174 14.70 32.61 -3.65
CA PHE A 174 14.78 33.74 -2.73
C PHE A 174 16.08 34.51 -2.93
N ARG A 175 15.98 35.77 -3.35
CA ARG A 175 17.10 36.74 -3.32
C ARG A 175 16.89 37.69 -2.15
N ILE A 176 17.88 37.73 -1.25
CA ILE A 176 17.94 38.71 -0.17
C ILE A 176 18.71 39.91 -0.72
N ALA A 177 18.11 41.10 -0.65
CA ALA A 177 18.75 42.37 -0.96
C ALA A 177 19.32 43.01 0.30
#